data_AF-A0A1V5MTZ3-F1
#
_entry.id   AF-A0A1V5MTZ3-F1
#
_cell.length_a   1.000
_cell.length_b   1.000
_cell.length_c   1.000
_cell.angle_alpha   90.00
_cell.angle_beta   90.00
_cell.angle_gamma   90.00
#
_symmetry.space_group_name_H-M   'P 1'
#
loop_
_entity.id
_entity.type
_entity.pdbx_description
1 polymer ?
#
loop_
_entity_poly.entity_id
_entity_poly.type
_entity_poly.pdbx_seq_one_letter_code
_entity_poly.pdbx_strand_id
1 'polypeptide(L)'
;MVVVEETPNQPPTVGSVTVSNLNVMSGEITLTANGAQDADGTVAAVAFYLDINQNGILEPDTDTLLATDSSSGDGWGWTGTLSGFAWGTNTVFARAQDDQLDWGPAAQAEAELFVTAANQTVKYVDGGQRQVALKISSGTANLHLEGTYGTVAVSGKTIVIGGEEAVSLQLIDLTESSTKTAISFTVKGEGETTLGGVTGESLGKLSAKRVDLTGNIQFSLTANSLGQNVTIAMAGTVKSFQVNTFAGGSLTADVIKTVKVKQGDLGADVTSQTGEIATVYAYADITGNITSATFIKTVASKMGGLYGDVTSQTGEIGSLSVYGNINGNIESATFIKKIASKAGGIGADAKITALHGDLLAVSTYDTLAGKLVADNLIKKIAVKAGDITGNVRAATIGSVSAINLDGAILSAAEIGKVTLKGNILDSYILGGYDIGMDGTFGGADDLLQGGNIKSVSAAKGQFARSFISAGYLPESPDTIGLPDAGQAADFGSISKVVFASKDPNPTFDYGIFAVTEIKPFKIGKEPAQTDGFFKVEIVGG
;
A
#
# COMPACT_ATOMS: atom_id res chain seq x y z
N MET A 1 -14.66 97.32 -10.31
CA MET A 1 -13.97 96.29 -9.51
C MET A 1 -14.20 94.99 -10.23
N VAL A 2 -13.26 94.57 -11.07
CA VAL A 2 -13.31 93.25 -11.73
C VAL A 2 -12.76 92.28 -10.70
N VAL A 3 -13.63 91.42 -10.16
CA VAL A 3 -13.20 90.26 -9.38
C VAL A 3 -12.68 89.28 -10.41
N VAL A 4 -11.36 89.07 -10.43
CA VAL A 4 -10.77 87.93 -11.14
C VAL A 4 -11.11 86.72 -10.27
N GLU A 5 -12.01 85.86 -10.74
CA GLU A 5 -12.15 84.53 -10.14
C GLU A 5 -10.91 83.73 -10.56
N GLU A 6 -9.98 83.57 -9.62
CA GLU A 6 -8.92 82.56 -9.74
C GLU A 6 -9.62 81.20 -9.77
N THR A 7 -9.38 80.41 -10.83
CA THR A 7 -9.86 79.02 -10.86
C THR A 7 -9.20 78.26 -9.70
N PRO A 8 -9.95 77.49 -8.87
CA PRO A 8 -9.35 76.72 -7.80
C PRO A 8 -8.28 75.78 -8.34
N ASN A 9 -7.09 75.80 -7.72
CA ASN A 9 -5.97 74.93 -8.06
C ASN A 9 -6.40 73.45 -8.00
N GLN A 10 -6.17 72.69 -9.06
CA GLN A 10 -6.41 71.25 -9.09
C GLN A 10 -5.10 70.53 -8.79
N PRO A 11 -5.03 69.71 -7.72
CA PRO A 11 -3.80 68.99 -7.42
C PRO A 11 -3.36 68.07 -8.57
N PRO A 12 -2.05 67.89 -8.79
CA PRO A 12 -1.53 67.05 -9.84
C PRO A 12 -1.82 65.56 -9.55
N THR A 13 -1.60 64.69 -10.53
CA THR A 13 -1.79 63.24 -10.38
C THR A 13 -0.57 62.46 -10.83
N VAL A 14 -0.39 61.25 -10.30
CA VAL A 14 0.52 60.21 -10.82
C VAL A 14 -0.33 59.02 -11.21
N GLY A 15 -0.24 58.57 -12.46
CA GLY A 15 -1.05 57.45 -12.95
C GLY A 15 -0.65 56.11 -12.32
N SER A 16 0.65 55.82 -12.26
CA SER A 16 1.19 54.64 -11.58
C SER A 16 2.65 54.83 -11.18
N VAL A 17 3.12 54.02 -10.24
CA VAL A 17 4.56 53.85 -9.97
C VAL A 17 4.96 52.43 -10.37
N THR A 18 6.09 52.30 -11.05
CA THR A 18 6.67 51.00 -11.43
C THR A 18 8.00 50.81 -10.72
N VAL A 19 8.25 49.58 -10.29
CA VAL A 19 9.48 49.18 -9.60
C VAL A 19 10.28 48.23 -10.47
N SER A 20 11.59 48.44 -10.55
CA SER A 20 12.52 47.58 -11.27
C SER A 20 13.81 47.40 -10.47
N ASN A 21 14.69 46.48 -10.92
CA ASN A 21 15.90 46.08 -10.19
C ASN A 21 15.62 45.44 -8.81
N LEU A 22 14.54 44.64 -8.74
CA LEU A 22 14.12 43.89 -7.53
C LEU A 22 15.13 42.82 -7.07
N ASN A 23 16.06 42.42 -7.93
CA ASN A 23 17.13 41.51 -7.56
C ASN A 23 18.19 42.25 -6.76
N VAL A 24 18.31 41.93 -5.48
CA VAL A 24 19.21 42.64 -4.55
C VAL A 24 20.69 42.61 -4.94
N MET A 25 21.06 41.71 -5.84
CA MET A 25 22.40 41.62 -6.42
C MET A 25 22.76 42.84 -7.29
N SER A 26 21.78 43.67 -7.72
CA SER A 26 22.02 44.96 -8.38
C SER A 26 22.61 46.00 -7.42
N GLY A 27 22.32 45.91 -6.12
CA GLY A 27 22.66 46.91 -5.11
C GLY A 27 21.79 48.18 -5.13
N GLU A 28 20.96 48.34 -6.16
CA GLU A 28 20.11 49.51 -6.37
C GLU A 28 18.71 49.11 -6.84
N ILE A 29 17.72 49.93 -6.51
CA ILE A 29 16.33 49.80 -6.93
C ILE A 29 15.93 51.06 -7.71
N THR A 30 15.08 50.91 -8.72
CA THR A 30 14.59 52.03 -9.53
C THR A 30 13.07 52.12 -9.45
N LEU A 31 12.59 53.32 -9.08
CA LEU A 31 11.19 53.72 -9.08
C LEU A 31 10.95 54.70 -10.22
N THR A 32 9.85 54.52 -10.95
CA THR A 32 9.45 55.42 -12.03
C THR A 32 8.00 55.80 -11.86
N ALA A 33 7.71 57.10 -11.79
CA ALA A 33 6.35 57.63 -11.75
C ALA A 33 5.87 57.88 -13.18
N ASN A 34 4.83 57.15 -13.58
CA ASN A 34 4.29 57.18 -14.93
C ASN A 34 3.01 58.01 -14.98
N GLY A 35 2.85 58.78 -16.06
CA GLY A 35 1.66 59.60 -16.28
C GLY A 35 1.48 60.69 -15.23
N ALA A 36 2.58 61.26 -14.72
CA ALA A 36 2.50 62.43 -13.87
C ALA A 36 2.03 63.63 -14.70
N GLN A 37 0.92 64.25 -14.30
CA GLN A 37 0.31 65.34 -15.03
C GLN A 37 -0.46 66.26 -14.09
N ASP A 38 -0.58 67.51 -14.52
CA ASP A 38 -1.41 68.51 -13.89
C ASP A 38 -2.39 69.08 -14.92
N ALA A 39 -3.65 69.27 -14.53
CA ALA A 39 -4.75 69.57 -15.45
C ALA A 39 -4.90 71.07 -15.72
N ASP A 40 -4.57 71.91 -14.73
CA ASP A 40 -4.63 73.37 -14.81
C ASP A 40 -3.24 74.04 -14.71
N GLY A 41 -2.18 73.28 -14.41
CA GLY A 41 -0.81 73.77 -14.38
C GLY A 41 0.24 72.79 -14.92
N THR A 42 1.39 72.75 -14.26
CA THR A 42 2.53 71.89 -14.57
C THR A 42 3.01 71.13 -13.34
N VAL A 43 3.49 69.90 -13.51
CA VAL A 43 4.12 69.16 -12.41
C VAL A 43 5.50 69.76 -12.13
N ALA A 44 5.66 70.34 -10.94
CA ALA A 44 6.91 70.94 -10.47
C ALA A 44 7.90 69.88 -9.93
N ALA A 45 7.38 68.83 -9.27
CA ALA A 45 8.20 67.76 -8.71
C ALA A 45 7.42 66.45 -8.50
N VAL A 46 8.14 65.34 -8.36
CA VAL A 46 7.61 64.05 -7.88
C VAL A 46 8.44 63.54 -6.70
N ALA A 47 7.78 63.22 -5.60
CA ALA A 47 8.42 62.65 -4.42
C ALA A 47 8.12 61.14 -4.31
N PHE A 48 9.17 60.37 -4.00
CA PHE A 48 9.12 58.92 -3.83
C PHE A 48 9.30 58.54 -2.36
N TYR A 49 8.48 57.63 -1.86
CA TYR A 49 8.50 57.21 -0.45
C TYR A 49 8.53 55.68 -0.32
N LEU A 50 9.07 55.20 0.80
CA LEU A 50 8.96 53.82 1.26
C LEU A 50 8.02 53.75 2.47
N ASP A 51 7.04 52.87 2.38
CA ASP A 51 6.14 52.52 3.49
C ASP A 51 6.90 51.72 4.53
N ILE A 52 7.30 52.38 5.62
CA ILE A 52 8.09 51.72 6.67
C ILE A 52 7.22 51.02 7.72
N ASN A 53 5.94 51.36 7.79
CA ASN A 53 5.01 50.80 8.77
C ASN A 53 4.13 49.68 8.17
N GLN A 54 4.20 49.48 6.85
CA GLN A 54 3.53 48.44 6.06
C GLN A 54 2.00 48.50 6.14
N ASN A 55 1.42 49.70 6.26
CA ASN A 55 -0.03 49.87 6.32
C ASN A 55 -0.68 50.14 4.93
N GLY A 56 0.13 50.35 3.90
CA GLY A 56 -0.32 50.63 2.53
C GLY A 56 -0.91 52.04 2.32
N ILE A 57 -0.65 52.98 3.22
CA ILE A 57 -1.11 54.36 3.18
C ILE A 57 0.10 55.29 3.28
N LEU A 58 0.23 56.26 2.36
CA LEU A 58 1.30 57.24 2.46
C LEU A 58 1.04 58.21 3.63
N GLU A 59 1.93 58.19 4.61
CA GLU A 59 2.03 59.17 5.69
C GLU A 59 3.36 59.93 5.60
N PRO A 60 3.42 61.13 4.99
CA PRO A 60 4.68 61.81 4.69
C PRO A 60 5.59 62.12 5.90
N ASP A 61 5.01 62.19 7.10
CA ASP A 61 5.74 62.42 8.36
C ASP A 61 6.21 61.12 9.05
N THR A 62 5.74 59.97 8.58
CA THR A 62 6.07 58.64 9.13
C THR A 62 6.87 57.81 8.12
N ASP A 63 6.46 57.81 6.86
CA ASP A 63 7.13 57.10 5.77
C ASP A 63 8.44 57.75 5.37
N THR A 64 9.35 56.94 4.87
CA THR A 64 10.69 57.42 4.51
C THR A 64 10.66 58.05 3.12
N LEU A 65 10.90 59.36 3.03
CA LEU A 65 11.17 60.04 1.77
C LEU A 65 12.50 59.54 1.18
N LEU A 66 12.43 58.93 0.00
CA LEU A 66 13.59 58.41 -0.73
C LEU A 66 14.28 59.50 -1.54
N ALA A 67 13.48 60.27 -2.30
CA ALA A 67 13.93 61.44 -3.04
C ALA A 67 12.76 62.32 -3.51
N THR A 68 13.10 63.53 -3.94
CA THR A 68 12.23 64.38 -4.75
C THR A 68 12.95 64.69 -6.06
N ASP A 69 12.32 64.29 -7.16
CA ASP A 69 12.75 64.63 -8.51
C ASP A 69 12.04 65.92 -8.92
N SER A 70 12.79 66.93 -9.34
CA SER A 70 12.28 68.26 -9.73
C SER A 70 12.56 68.57 -11.20
N SER A 71 12.85 67.56 -12.02
CA SER A 71 13.17 67.70 -13.44
C SER A 71 12.38 66.70 -14.27
N SER A 72 11.50 67.19 -15.14
CA SER A 72 10.76 66.31 -16.08
C SER A 72 11.59 65.87 -17.30
N GLY A 73 12.87 66.25 -17.40
CA GLY A 73 13.69 66.16 -18.63
C GLY A 73 14.00 64.74 -19.12
N ASP A 74 14.07 63.78 -18.21
CA ASP A 74 14.32 62.35 -18.44
C ASP A 74 13.19 61.45 -17.93
N GLY A 75 12.04 62.06 -17.60
CA GLY A 75 10.93 61.42 -16.89
C GLY A 75 11.12 61.49 -15.38
N TRP A 76 10.07 61.13 -14.62
CA TRP A 76 10.08 61.21 -13.17
C TRP A 76 10.58 59.90 -12.56
N GLY A 77 11.73 59.93 -11.90
CA GLY A 77 12.35 58.70 -11.42
C GLY A 77 13.28 58.86 -10.23
N TRP A 78 13.48 57.75 -9.54
CA TRP A 78 14.49 57.63 -8.50
C TRP A 78 15.23 56.31 -8.63
N THR A 79 16.55 56.35 -8.55
CA THR A 79 17.40 55.17 -8.39
C THR A 79 18.26 55.37 -7.17
N GLY A 80 18.27 54.39 -6.27
CA GLY A 80 19.05 54.47 -5.04
C GLY A 80 19.30 53.11 -4.39
N THR A 81 19.98 53.15 -3.25
CA THR A 81 20.36 51.94 -2.51
C THR A 81 19.16 51.27 -1.84
N LEU A 82 19.26 49.98 -1.54
CA LEU A 82 18.25 49.22 -0.78
C LEU A 82 18.22 49.50 0.73
N SER A 83 18.85 50.59 1.18
CA SER A 83 18.84 50.98 2.59
C SER A 83 17.42 51.30 3.06
N GLY A 84 16.95 50.62 4.12
CA GLY A 84 15.62 50.83 4.70
C GLY A 84 14.54 49.87 4.18
N PHE A 85 14.79 49.13 3.10
CA PHE A 85 13.88 48.08 2.63
C PHE A 85 13.89 46.87 3.58
N ALA A 86 12.88 46.01 3.49
CA ALA A 86 12.80 44.71 4.16
C ALA A 86 12.95 43.56 3.14
N TRP A 87 13.31 42.36 3.61
CA TRP A 87 13.14 41.15 2.78
C TRP A 87 11.64 40.86 2.61
N GLY A 88 11.25 40.47 1.39
CA GLY A 88 9.86 40.22 1.03
C GLY A 88 9.23 41.44 0.36
N THR A 89 7.91 41.57 0.50
CA THR A 89 7.12 42.63 -0.11
C THR A 89 7.34 43.97 0.60
N ASN A 90 7.69 45.00 -0.16
CA ASN A 90 7.78 46.40 0.29
C ASN A 90 6.76 47.23 -0.49
N THR A 91 6.08 48.16 0.19
CA THR A 91 5.19 49.12 -0.48
C THR A 91 5.93 50.44 -0.70
N VAL A 92 5.89 50.95 -1.92
CA VAL A 92 6.49 52.24 -2.29
C VAL A 92 5.46 53.16 -2.89
N PHE A 93 5.65 54.46 -2.69
CA PHE A 93 4.74 55.50 -3.18
C PHE A 93 5.44 56.51 -4.08
N ALA A 94 4.67 57.11 -4.98
CA ALA A 94 5.05 58.32 -5.71
C ALA A 94 3.89 59.32 -5.69
N ARG A 95 4.15 60.58 -5.38
CA ARG A 95 3.16 61.67 -5.51
C ARG A 95 3.77 62.89 -6.20
N ALA A 96 2.96 63.61 -6.96
CA ALA A 96 3.37 64.81 -7.69
C ALA A 96 3.04 66.09 -6.90
N GLN A 97 3.81 67.15 -7.13
CA GLN A 97 3.58 68.52 -6.66
C GLN A 97 3.43 69.44 -7.87
N ASP A 98 2.46 70.35 -7.86
CA ASP A 98 2.22 71.31 -8.95
C ASP A 98 3.06 72.60 -8.79
N ASP A 99 2.94 73.53 -9.74
CA ASP A 99 3.59 74.85 -9.69
C ASP A 99 3.02 75.82 -8.64
N GLN A 100 1.99 75.40 -7.91
CA GLN A 100 1.36 76.12 -6.80
C GLN A 100 1.73 75.52 -5.43
N LEU A 101 2.60 74.49 -5.42
CA LEU A 101 3.11 73.76 -4.26
C LEU A 101 2.10 72.80 -3.60
N ASP A 102 0.97 72.50 -4.23
CA ASP A 102 0.01 71.52 -3.74
C ASP A 102 0.38 70.09 -4.18
N TRP A 103 0.18 69.13 -3.28
CA TRP A 103 0.50 67.72 -3.50
C TRP A 103 -0.73 66.94 -3.95
N GLY A 104 -0.54 66.12 -4.97
CA GLY A 104 -1.52 65.15 -5.44
C GLY A 104 -1.64 63.90 -4.56
N PRO A 105 -2.64 63.04 -4.84
CA PRO A 105 -2.71 61.70 -4.25
C PRO A 105 -1.50 60.85 -4.66
N ALA A 106 -1.16 59.88 -3.82
CA ALA A 106 -0.06 58.96 -4.09
C ALA A 106 -0.51 57.79 -4.98
N ALA A 107 0.33 57.45 -5.96
CA ALA A 107 0.33 56.14 -6.59
C ALA A 107 1.20 55.19 -5.75
N GLN A 108 0.85 53.91 -5.71
CA GLN A 108 1.58 52.88 -4.96
C GLN A 108 1.94 51.67 -5.81
N ALA A 109 3.01 50.97 -5.42
CA ALA A 109 3.35 49.66 -5.95
C ALA A 109 4.01 48.78 -4.88
N GLU A 110 3.90 47.47 -5.07
CA GLU A 110 4.61 46.48 -4.28
C GLU A 110 5.92 46.06 -4.97
N ALA A 111 6.95 45.84 -4.16
CA ALA A 111 8.29 45.47 -4.57
C ALA A 111 8.77 44.28 -3.73
N GLU A 112 8.78 43.09 -4.31
CA GLU A 112 9.32 41.90 -3.63
C GLU A 112 10.81 41.74 -3.94
N LEU A 113 11.65 41.87 -2.92
CA LEU A 113 13.09 41.70 -3.06
C LEU A 113 13.47 40.21 -3.07
N PHE A 114 14.30 39.82 -4.04
CA PHE A 114 14.79 38.44 -4.16
C PHE A 114 16.29 38.38 -4.45
N VAL A 115 16.89 37.21 -4.21
CA VAL A 115 18.30 36.91 -4.54
C VAL A 115 18.34 35.90 -5.67
N THR A 116 18.98 36.23 -6.78
CA THR A 116 19.30 35.22 -7.81
C THR A 116 20.64 34.54 -7.50
N ALA A 117 20.62 33.21 -7.38
CA ALA A 117 21.81 32.39 -7.20
C ALA A 117 21.99 31.43 -8.39
N ALA A 118 23.11 31.54 -9.10
CA ALA A 118 23.42 30.70 -10.25
C ALA A 118 24.72 29.91 -10.00
N ASN A 119 24.61 28.59 -9.92
CA ASN A 119 25.75 27.70 -9.60
C ASN A 119 26.52 28.11 -8.32
N GLN A 120 25.79 28.64 -7.33
CA GLN A 120 26.31 29.28 -6.12
C GLN A 120 25.79 28.60 -4.85
N THR A 121 26.41 28.92 -3.72
CA THR A 121 25.93 28.56 -2.38
C THR A 121 25.47 29.81 -1.66
N VAL A 122 24.20 29.85 -1.29
CA VAL A 122 23.62 30.90 -0.46
C VAL A 122 23.67 30.47 1.00
N LYS A 123 24.23 31.32 1.86
CA LYS A 123 24.33 31.09 3.30
C LYS A 123 23.52 32.13 4.04
N TYR A 124 22.78 31.70 5.05
CA TYR A 124 21.98 32.58 5.91
C TYR A 124 21.83 31.98 7.31
N VAL A 125 21.34 32.80 8.25
CA VAL A 125 20.94 32.37 9.60
C VAL A 125 19.41 32.31 9.65
N ASP A 126 18.84 31.21 10.13
CA ASP A 126 17.39 31.05 10.24
C ASP A 126 16.81 31.59 11.57
N GLY A 127 15.49 31.58 11.72
CA GLY A 127 14.78 32.00 12.94
C GLY A 127 15.19 31.26 14.22
N GLY A 128 15.77 30.06 14.08
CA GLY A 128 16.32 29.29 15.20
C GLY A 128 17.83 29.47 15.40
N GLN A 129 18.42 30.51 14.80
CA GLN A 129 19.85 30.84 14.89
C GLN A 129 20.77 29.76 14.30
N ARG A 130 20.27 29.00 13.33
CA ARG A 130 21.04 27.94 12.67
C ARG A 130 21.69 28.47 11.40
N GLN A 131 22.90 28.02 11.12
CA GLN A 131 23.56 28.32 9.86
C GLN A 131 23.06 27.39 8.76
N VAL A 132 22.40 27.97 7.77
CA VAL A 132 21.88 27.25 6.60
C VAL A 132 22.76 27.55 5.39
N ALA A 133 23.07 26.51 4.61
CA ALA A 133 23.71 26.61 3.32
C ALA A 133 22.83 25.94 2.25
N LEU A 134 22.29 26.76 1.36
CA LEU A 134 21.54 26.37 0.17
C LEU A 134 22.47 26.41 -1.04
N LYS A 135 22.83 25.25 -1.57
CA LYS A 135 23.71 25.13 -2.73
C LYS A 135 22.93 24.79 -3.99
N ILE A 136 22.99 25.70 -4.95
CA ILE A 136 22.58 25.51 -6.34
C ILE A 136 23.81 24.99 -7.07
N SER A 137 23.91 23.67 -7.23
CA SER A 137 25.11 23.04 -7.80
C SER A 137 25.16 23.15 -9.33
N SER A 138 24.00 23.28 -9.94
CA SER A 138 23.77 23.50 -11.37
C SER A 138 22.46 24.28 -11.53
N GLY A 139 22.40 25.19 -12.50
CA GLY A 139 21.21 26.00 -12.78
C GLY A 139 21.16 27.33 -12.02
N THR A 140 20.00 27.96 -12.05
CA THR A 140 19.70 29.27 -11.44
C THR A 140 18.47 29.16 -10.56
N ALA A 141 18.43 29.88 -9.44
CA ALA A 141 17.26 29.97 -8.58
C ALA A 141 17.07 31.40 -8.09
N ASN A 142 15.83 31.88 -8.09
CA ASN A 142 15.44 33.09 -7.37
C ASN A 142 14.98 32.69 -5.97
N LEU A 143 15.55 33.33 -4.95
CA LEU A 143 15.27 33.05 -3.55
C LEU A 143 14.51 34.22 -2.96
N HIS A 144 13.32 33.92 -2.48
CA HIS A 144 12.43 34.87 -1.83
C HIS A 144 12.51 34.64 -0.32
N LEU A 145 12.87 35.69 0.40
CA LEU A 145 13.07 35.64 1.85
C LEU A 145 12.15 36.65 2.53
N GLU A 146 11.91 36.43 3.82
CA GLU A 146 11.26 37.38 4.71
C GLU A 146 12.16 37.69 5.91
N GLY A 147 11.98 38.89 6.47
CA GLY A 147 12.73 39.40 7.62
C GLY A 147 13.30 40.79 7.38
N THR A 148 14.14 41.24 8.31
CA THR A 148 14.81 42.55 8.17
C THR A 148 15.89 42.44 7.10
N TYR A 149 15.90 43.36 6.12
CA TYR A 149 16.95 43.37 5.10
C TYR A 149 18.30 43.68 5.75
N GLY A 150 19.26 42.79 5.50
CA GLY A 150 20.62 42.91 6.01
C GLY A 150 21.64 43.13 4.89
N THR A 151 22.88 42.76 5.14
CA THR A 151 23.92 42.79 4.11
C THR A 151 23.80 41.58 3.18
N VAL A 152 24.04 41.80 1.88
CA VAL A 152 24.24 40.73 0.91
C VAL A 152 25.69 40.81 0.44
N ALA A 153 26.49 39.80 0.78
CA ALA A 153 27.90 39.76 0.42
C ALA A 153 28.18 38.60 -0.54
N VAL A 154 28.86 38.89 -1.64
CA VAL A 154 29.25 37.90 -2.64
C VAL A 154 30.74 37.66 -2.57
N SER A 155 31.15 36.42 -2.29
CA SER A 155 32.55 36.00 -2.28
C SER A 155 32.72 34.74 -3.12
N GLY A 156 33.17 34.94 -4.38
CA GLY A 156 33.30 33.87 -5.36
C GLY A 156 31.97 33.17 -5.63
N LYS A 157 31.89 31.87 -5.27
CA LYS A 157 30.67 31.05 -5.43
C LYS A 157 29.73 31.09 -4.22
N THR A 158 30.00 31.94 -3.24
CA THR A 158 29.18 32.05 -2.03
C THR A 158 28.47 33.39 -1.99
N ILE A 159 27.15 33.36 -1.82
CA ILE A 159 26.35 34.52 -1.42
C ILE A 159 26.08 34.34 0.08
N VAL A 160 26.33 35.36 0.88
CA VAL A 160 25.98 35.40 2.29
C VAL A 160 24.88 36.44 2.45
N ILE A 161 23.72 35.99 2.92
CA ILE A 161 22.57 36.83 3.26
C ILE A 161 22.60 37.03 4.77
N GLY A 162 22.69 38.28 5.18
CA GLY A 162 22.75 38.69 6.58
C GLY A 162 24.12 38.45 7.23
N GLY A 163 24.13 38.74 8.53
CA GLY A 163 25.24 38.48 9.46
C GLY A 163 24.75 37.62 10.62
N GLU A 164 24.15 38.26 11.63
CA GLU A 164 23.59 37.60 12.84
C GLU A 164 22.06 37.57 12.86
N GLU A 165 21.40 38.42 12.07
CA GLU A 165 19.94 38.48 12.04
C GLU A 165 19.32 37.32 11.27
N ALA A 166 18.24 36.79 11.82
CA ALA A 166 17.52 35.67 11.24
C ALA A 166 16.68 36.10 10.04
N VAL A 167 16.73 35.30 8.97
CA VAL A 167 15.83 35.40 7.82
C VAL A 167 15.08 34.09 7.64
N SER A 168 13.89 34.18 7.04
CA SER A 168 13.09 33.02 6.67
C SER A 168 13.11 32.85 5.16
N LEU A 169 13.52 31.69 4.65
CA LEU A 169 13.42 31.37 3.23
C LEU A 169 12.00 30.91 2.92
N GLN A 170 11.27 31.68 2.10
CA GLN A 170 9.87 31.43 1.79
C GLN A 170 9.67 30.67 0.49
N LEU A 171 10.42 31.01 -0.56
CA LEU A 171 10.28 30.38 -1.87
C LEU A 171 11.62 30.25 -2.58
N ILE A 172 11.78 29.12 -3.26
CA ILE A 172 12.84 28.86 -4.22
C ILE A 172 12.17 28.72 -5.57
N ASP A 173 12.30 29.75 -6.39
CA ASP A 173 11.73 29.80 -7.73
C ASP A 173 12.76 29.36 -8.77
N LEU A 174 12.43 28.27 -9.47
CA LEU A 174 13.22 27.62 -10.51
C LEU A 174 12.58 27.77 -11.90
N THR A 175 11.62 28.68 -12.07
CA THR A 175 11.01 28.98 -13.38
C THR A 175 12.05 29.38 -14.42
N GLU A 176 13.03 30.19 -14.03
CA GLU A 176 14.16 30.61 -14.88
C GLU A 176 15.31 29.58 -14.94
N SER A 177 15.06 28.34 -14.50
CA SER A 177 16.08 27.32 -14.33
C SER A 177 16.08 26.30 -15.48
N SER A 178 16.71 25.13 -15.28
CA SER A 178 16.75 24.07 -16.29
C SER A 178 16.54 22.69 -15.68
N THR A 179 16.32 21.68 -16.52
CA THR A 179 16.27 20.27 -16.09
C THR A 179 17.55 19.77 -15.43
N LYS A 180 18.68 20.45 -15.62
CA LYS A 180 19.94 20.13 -14.95
C LYS A 180 20.02 20.67 -13.53
N THR A 181 19.04 21.44 -13.08
CA THR A 181 19.11 22.14 -11.81
C THR A 181 19.16 21.18 -10.63
N ALA A 182 20.12 21.42 -9.74
CA ALA A 182 20.38 20.56 -8.59
C ALA A 182 20.58 21.39 -7.33
N ILE A 183 19.78 21.08 -6.31
CA ILE A 183 19.73 21.84 -5.07
C ILE A 183 20.08 20.92 -3.89
N SER A 184 20.94 21.41 -3.00
CA SER A 184 21.29 20.72 -1.75
C SER A 184 21.31 21.69 -0.58
N PHE A 185 20.78 21.23 0.56
CA PHE A 185 20.70 22.01 1.80
C PHE A 185 21.57 21.38 2.87
N THR A 186 22.28 22.22 3.60
CA THR A 186 23.03 21.82 4.78
C THR A 186 22.70 22.77 5.92
N VAL A 187 22.21 22.21 7.02
CA VAL A 187 21.96 22.94 8.28
C VAL A 187 23.03 22.52 9.27
N LYS A 188 23.70 23.49 9.89
CA LYS A 188 24.62 23.26 11.01
C LYS A 188 23.96 23.66 12.33
N GLY A 189 23.92 22.72 13.28
CA GLY A 189 23.29 22.86 14.59
C GLY A 189 22.35 21.70 14.90
N GLU A 190 21.81 21.66 16.13
CA GLU A 190 20.73 20.76 16.50
C GLU A 190 19.37 21.32 16.05
N GLY A 191 18.46 20.43 15.64
CA GLY A 191 17.10 20.78 15.18
C GLY A 191 16.91 20.76 13.66
N GLU A 192 15.80 21.36 13.24
CA GLU A 192 15.28 21.37 11.88
C GLU A 192 15.12 22.82 11.38
N THR A 193 15.13 23.00 10.06
CA THR A 193 14.85 24.27 9.39
C THR A 193 13.79 24.05 8.33
N THR A 194 13.08 25.10 7.93
CA THR A 194 12.07 25.04 6.87
C THR A 194 12.69 25.41 5.54
N LEU A 195 12.32 24.68 4.48
CA LEU A 195 12.93 24.82 3.15
C LEU A 195 12.22 25.84 2.24
N GLY A 196 11.23 26.57 2.75
CA GLY A 196 10.27 27.31 1.92
C GLY A 196 9.52 26.41 0.92
N GLY A 197 8.70 27.01 0.08
CA GLY A 197 8.19 26.39 -1.13
C GLY A 197 9.29 26.22 -2.18
N VAL A 198 9.14 25.24 -3.07
CA VAL A 198 9.96 25.12 -4.29
C VAL A 198 9.00 25.08 -5.47
N THR A 199 9.18 26.00 -6.43
CA THR A 199 8.39 26.06 -7.66
C THR A 199 9.30 26.07 -8.88
N GLY A 200 8.76 25.72 -10.04
CA GLY A 200 9.47 25.78 -11.33
C GLY A 200 9.10 24.65 -12.28
N GLU A 201 9.60 24.73 -13.52
CA GLU A 201 9.28 23.77 -14.57
C GLU A 201 9.97 22.43 -14.40
N SER A 202 11.20 22.41 -13.87
CA SER A 202 12.00 21.19 -13.76
C SER A 202 13.01 21.25 -12.61
N LEU A 203 12.99 20.22 -11.75
CA LEU A 203 13.99 19.99 -10.71
C LEU A 203 14.66 18.64 -10.94
N GLY A 204 15.92 18.66 -11.39
CA GLY A 204 16.65 17.44 -11.74
C GLY A 204 17.05 16.61 -10.51
N LYS A 205 17.38 17.28 -9.39
CA LYS A 205 17.77 16.62 -8.14
C LYS A 205 17.45 17.46 -6.91
N LEU A 206 16.73 16.86 -5.97
CA LEU A 206 16.59 17.34 -4.59
C LEU A 206 17.39 16.42 -3.66
N SER A 207 18.31 16.97 -2.89
CA SER A 207 19.08 16.22 -1.88
C SER A 207 18.99 16.94 -0.54
N ALA A 208 18.26 16.35 0.41
CA ALA A 208 18.10 16.91 1.74
C ALA A 208 18.09 15.82 2.82
N LYS A 209 18.37 16.22 4.06
CA LYS A 209 18.24 15.37 5.25
C LYS A 209 17.08 15.91 6.08
N ARG A 210 16.14 15.04 6.50
CA ARG A 210 14.96 15.39 7.32
C ARG A 210 14.08 16.46 6.65
N VAL A 211 13.52 16.15 5.49
CA VAL A 211 12.59 17.05 4.78
C VAL A 211 11.27 16.34 4.55
N ASP A 212 10.18 16.97 4.99
CA ASP A 212 8.82 16.57 4.64
C ASP A 212 8.50 17.05 3.23
N LEU A 213 8.12 16.11 2.37
CA LEU A 213 7.64 16.41 1.02
C LEU A 213 6.11 16.33 1.06
N THR A 214 5.44 17.48 1.07
CA THR A 214 3.97 17.60 1.08
C THR A 214 3.41 17.95 -0.31
N GLY A 215 2.16 17.58 -0.59
CA GLY A 215 1.44 17.94 -1.82
C GLY A 215 1.41 16.85 -2.91
N ASN A 216 1.07 17.22 -4.14
CA ASN A 216 0.95 16.30 -5.29
C ASN A 216 2.33 15.93 -5.87
N ILE A 217 3.07 15.12 -5.13
CA ILE A 217 4.41 14.71 -5.53
C ILE A 217 4.32 13.44 -6.35
N GLN A 218 4.68 13.51 -7.63
CA GLN A 218 4.89 12.31 -8.44
C GLN A 218 6.22 11.66 -8.06
N PHE A 219 6.17 10.69 -7.14
CA PHE A 219 7.33 9.93 -6.71
C PHE A 219 7.51 8.67 -7.58
N SER A 220 8.62 8.59 -8.31
CA SER A 220 9.02 7.36 -9.03
C SER A 220 10.13 6.65 -8.24
N LEU A 221 9.74 5.70 -7.39
CA LEU A 221 10.70 4.86 -6.67
C LEU A 221 11.17 3.71 -7.56
N THR A 222 12.43 3.74 -7.97
CA THR A 222 13.09 2.56 -8.54
C THR A 222 14.05 1.99 -7.51
N ALA A 223 13.66 0.90 -6.87
CA ALA A 223 14.50 0.17 -5.92
C ALA A 223 14.86 -1.20 -6.50
N ASN A 224 16.15 -1.57 -6.43
CA ASN A 224 16.57 -2.93 -6.76
C ASN A 224 16.04 -3.92 -5.72
N SER A 225 16.14 -3.57 -4.45
CA SER A 225 15.74 -4.37 -3.30
C SER A 225 15.12 -3.48 -2.24
N LEU A 226 14.12 -4.01 -1.53
CA LEU A 226 13.56 -3.37 -0.34
C LEU A 226 13.93 -4.20 0.89
N GLY A 227 14.39 -3.50 1.93
CA GLY A 227 14.80 -4.08 3.20
C GLY A 227 13.59 -4.42 4.09
N GLN A 228 13.88 -4.86 5.31
CA GLN A 228 12.87 -5.09 6.33
C GLN A 228 12.20 -3.76 6.74
N ASN A 229 10.92 -3.81 7.12
CA ASN A 229 10.13 -2.67 7.61
C ASN A 229 9.87 -1.55 6.59
N VAL A 230 9.94 -1.84 5.28
CA VAL A 230 9.52 -0.87 4.25
C VAL A 230 8.00 -0.92 4.09
N THR A 231 7.33 0.16 4.46
CA THR A 231 5.89 0.34 4.22
C THR A 231 5.68 1.19 2.97
N ILE A 232 4.90 0.67 2.02
CA ILE A 232 4.44 1.38 0.84
C ILE A 232 2.92 1.41 0.91
N ALA A 233 2.35 2.57 1.19
CA ALA A 233 0.91 2.78 1.24
C ALA A 233 0.53 3.88 0.25
N MET A 234 -0.48 3.63 -0.58
CA MET A 234 -1.02 4.63 -1.50
C MET A 234 -2.51 4.42 -1.73
N ALA A 235 -3.27 5.51 -1.89
CA ALA A 235 -4.61 5.42 -2.44
C ALA A 235 -4.55 5.08 -3.94
N GLY A 236 -5.56 4.38 -4.46
CA GLY A 236 -5.68 4.04 -5.87
C GLY A 236 -5.01 2.71 -6.28
N THR A 237 -4.72 2.58 -7.58
CA THR A 237 -4.32 1.31 -8.18
C THR A 237 -2.80 1.19 -8.38
N VAL A 238 -2.21 0.14 -7.80
CA VAL A 238 -0.86 -0.33 -8.17
C VAL A 238 -0.95 -1.18 -9.44
N LYS A 239 -0.63 -0.59 -10.59
CA LYS A 239 -0.63 -1.32 -11.88
C LYS A 239 0.48 -2.36 -11.97
N SER A 240 1.67 -2.06 -11.44
CA SER A 240 2.80 -2.98 -11.44
C SER A 240 3.80 -2.60 -10.37
N PHE A 241 4.03 -3.49 -9.42
CA PHE A 241 5.09 -3.42 -8.43
C PHE A 241 6.09 -4.55 -8.69
N GLN A 242 7.34 -4.21 -9.01
CA GLN A 242 8.38 -5.21 -9.30
C GLN A 242 9.68 -4.84 -8.63
N VAL A 243 10.25 -5.77 -7.88
CA VAL A 243 11.53 -5.62 -7.16
C VAL A 243 12.33 -6.91 -7.28
N ASN A 244 13.64 -6.89 -7.00
CA ASN A 244 14.39 -8.14 -6.89
C ASN A 244 13.98 -8.85 -5.61
N THR A 245 14.12 -8.21 -4.45
CA THR A 245 13.75 -8.78 -3.14
C THR A 245 12.81 -7.82 -2.39
N PHE A 246 11.90 -8.37 -1.59
CA PHE A 246 11.06 -7.60 -0.66
C PHE A 246 10.95 -8.35 0.67
N ALA A 247 12.01 -8.23 1.48
CA ALA A 247 12.24 -9.13 2.60
C ALA A 247 11.28 -8.95 3.79
N GLY A 248 10.51 -7.86 3.83
CA GLY A 248 9.57 -7.56 4.92
C GLY A 248 8.93 -6.19 4.76
N GLY A 249 8.01 -5.85 5.66
CA GLY A 249 7.22 -4.60 5.60
C GLY A 249 5.86 -4.82 4.96
N SER A 250 5.34 -3.84 4.22
CA SER A 250 4.01 -3.95 3.61
C SER A 250 3.86 -3.15 2.31
N LEU A 251 2.98 -3.63 1.45
CA LEU A 251 2.44 -2.93 0.29
C LEU A 251 0.93 -2.87 0.40
N THR A 252 0.39 -1.66 0.52
CA THR A 252 -1.06 -1.41 0.66
C THR A 252 -1.54 -0.45 -0.44
N ALA A 253 -2.63 -0.81 -1.12
CA ALA A 253 -3.31 0.04 -2.09
C ALA A 253 -4.81 -0.28 -2.19
N ASP A 254 -5.60 0.52 -2.91
CA ASP A 254 -7.02 0.23 -3.16
C ASP A 254 -7.18 -1.02 -4.04
N VAL A 255 -6.35 -1.14 -5.07
CA VAL A 255 -6.32 -2.24 -6.04
C VAL A 255 -4.89 -2.58 -6.40
N ILE A 256 -4.55 -3.87 -6.49
CA ILE A 256 -3.19 -4.31 -6.87
C ILE A 256 -3.25 -5.25 -8.07
N LYS A 257 -2.74 -4.80 -9.22
CA LYS A 257 -2.74 -5.62 -10.44
C LYS A 257 -1.55 -6.57 -10.50
N THR A 258 -0.39 -6.19 -10.00
CA THR A 258 0.79 -7.06 -10.02
C THR A 258 1.77 -6.72 -8.91
N VAL A 259 2.18 -7.74 -8.15
CA VAL A 259 3.35 -7.77 -7.28
C VAL A 259 4.28 -8.86 -7.78
N LYS A 260 5.53 -8.50 -8.10
CA LYS A 260 6.53 -9.44 -8.59
C LYS A 260 7.86 -9.27 -7.87
N VAL A 261 8.19 -10.22 -7.02
CA VAL A 261 9.53 -10.38 -6.42
C VAL A 261 10.35 -11.31 -7.29
N LYS A 262 11.35 -10.78 -7.98
CA LYS A 262 12.10 -11.50 -9.03
C LYS A 262 13.13 -12.48 -8.45
N GLN A 263 13.56 -12.30 -7.21
CA GLN A 263 14.59 -13.08 -6.52
C GLN A 263 14.26 -13.19 -5.02
N GLY A 264 14.57 -14.33 -4.40
CA GLY A 264 14.31 -14.51 -2.97
C GLY A 264 12.82 -14.43 -2.60
N ASP A 265 12.59 -14.15 -1.32
CA ASP A 265 11.28 -14.26 -0.69
C ASP A 265 10.46 -12.97 -0.81
N LEU A 266 9.15 -13.12 -0.82
CA LEU A 266 8.20 -12.05 -0.50
C LEU A 266 7.86 -12.17 0.99
N GLY A 267 8.56 -11.39 1.83
CA GLY A 267 8.29 -11.32 3.27
C GLY A 267 7.39 -10.16 3.69
N ALA A 268 7.09 -9.24 2.77
CA ALA A 268 6.18 -8.14 3.04
C ALA A 268 4.72 -8.56 2.87
N ASP A 269 3.86 -7.99 3.70
CA ASP A 269 2.41 -8.14 3.57
C ASP A 269 1.91 -7.39 2.33
N VAL A 270 0.93 -7.96 1.62
CA VAL A 270 0.31 -7.36 0.44
C VAL A 270 -1.18 -7.22 0.68
N THR A 271 -1.65 -5.98 0.75
CA THR A 271 -3.05 -5.67 1.08
C THR A 271 -3.72 -4.82 0.01
N SER A 272 -4.85 -5.28 -0.51
CA SER A 272 -5.79 -4.50 -1.33
C SER A 272 -6.99 -4.09 -0.48
N GLN A 273 -7.20 -2.79 -0.29
CA GLN A 273 -8.16 -2.25 0.68
C GLN A 273 -9.60 -2.21 0.17
N THR A 274 -9.83 -2.04 -1.13
CA THR A 274 -11.19 -1.87 -1.68
C THR A 274 -11.50 -2.79 -2.86
N GLY A 275 -10.48 -3.23 -3.60
CA GLY A 275 -10.66 -4.06 -4.79
C GLY A 275 -9.82 -5.32 -4.75
N GLU A 276 -9.35 -5.74 -5.93
CA GLU A 276 -8.74 -7.06 -6.11
C GLU A 276 -7.22 -7.06 -6.00
N ILE A 277 -6.69 -8.27 -5.79
CA ILE A 277 -5.29 -8.59 -6.09
C ILE A 277 -5.25 -9.52 -7.32
N ALA A 278 -4.78 -8.99 -8.45
CA ALA A 278 -4.77 -9.79 -9.68
C ALA A 278 -3.58 -10.77 -9.77
N THR A 279 -2.39 -10.42 -9.27
CA THR A 279 -1.24 -11.33 -9.27
C THR A 279 -0.26 -10.98 -8.16
N VAL A 280 0.09 -11.99 -7.35
CA VAL A 280 1.28 -12.00 -6.49
C VAL A 280 2.21 -13.11 -6.93
N TYR A 281 3.46 -12.75 -7.19
CA TYR A 281 4.51 -13.68 -7.58
C TYR A 281 5.76 -13.46 -6.74
N ALA A 282 6.29 -14.55 -6.17
CA ALA A 282 7.61 -14.61 -5.55
C ALA A 282 8.50 -15.63 -6.28
N TYR A 283 9.81 -15.37 -6.29
CA TYR A 283 10.74 -16.36 -6.80
C TYR A 283 10.91 -17.53 -5.83
N ALA A 284 11.16 -17.24 -4.55
CA ALA A 284 11.27 -18.23 -3.49
C ALA A 284 10.01 -18.22 -2.61
N ASP A 285 10.13 -18.12 -1.29
CA ASP A 285 9.01 -18.26 -0.36
C ASP A 285 8.11 -17.02 -0.33
N ILE A 286 6.84 -17.24 0.02
CA ILE A 286 5.91 -16.17 0.40
C ILE A 286 5.69 -16.30 1.90
N THR A 287 6.25 -15.40 2.69
CA THR A 287 6.13 -15.40 4.15
C THR A 287 5.26 -14.27 4.68
N GLY A 288 5.07 -13.20 3.90
CA GLY A 288 4.10 -12.15 4.19
C GLY A 288 2.67 -12.57 3.85
N ASN A 289 1.70 -11.98 4.55
CA ASN A 289 0.28 -12.24 4.36
C ASN A 289 -0.23 -11.54 3.09
N ILE A 290 -1.22 -12.14 2.43
CA ILE A 290 -1.87 -11.58 1.24
C ILE A 290 -3.36 -11.43 1.53
N THR A 291 -3.83 -10.19 1.63
CA THR A 291 -5.23 -9.89 1.91
C THR A 291 -5.85 -9.04 0.81
N SER A 292 -6.96 -9.51 0.25
CA SER A 292 -7.75 -8.73 -0.71
C SER A 292 -9.16 -8.51 -0.19
N ALA A 293 -9.63 -7.25 -0.29
CA ALA A 293 -11.01 -6.90 0.01
C ALA A 293 -12.01 -7.69 -0.86
N THR A 294 -11.73 -7.83 -2.16
CA THR A 294 -12.57 -8.62 -3.07
C THR A 294 -11.98 -9.99 -3.36
N PHE A 295 -11.46 -10.23 -4.57
CA PHE A 295 -10.94 -11.52 -5.02
C PHE A 295 -9.42 -11.50 -5.20
N ILE A 296 -8.82 -12.69 -5.15
CA ILE A 296 -7.41 -12.91 -5.49
C ILE A 296 -7.35 -13.80 -6.72
N LYS A 297 -6.87 -13.26 -7.85
CA LYS A 297 -6.84 -14.04 -9.09
C LYS A 297 -5.69 -15.05 -9.10
N THR A 298 -4.49 -14.68 -8.66
CA THR A 298 -3.33 -15.58 -8.66
C THR A 298 -2.31 -15.26 -7.57
N VAL A 299 -1.91 -16.30 -6.83
CA VAL A 299 -0.74 -16.32 -5.94
C VAL A 299 0.19 -17.44 -6.41
N ALA A 300 1.46 -17.13 -6.64
CA ALA A 300 2.41 -18.12 -7.09
C ALA A 300 3.81 -17.90 -6.52
N SER A 301 4.49 -19.00 -6.22
CA SER A 301 5.93 -19.04 -6.03
C SER A 301 6.57 -19.93 -7.09
N LYS A 302 7.80 -19.60 -7.49
CA LYS A 302 8.53 -20.40 -8.48
C LYS A 302 9.31 -21.56 -7.87
N MET A 303 9.99 -21.30 -6.76
CA MET A 303 10.90 -22.24 -6.08
C MET A 303 10.55 -22.48 -4.61
N GLY A 304 9.75 -21.61 -3.99
CA GLY A 304 9.43 -21.68 -2.55
C GLY A 304 8.03 -22.17 -2.22
N GLY A 305 7.69 -22.18 -0.94
CA GLY A 305 6.36 -22.46 -0.39
C GLY A 305 5.56 -21.20 -0.07
N LEU A 306 4.49 -21.40 0.69
CA LEU A 306 3.64 -20.35 1.27
C LEU A 306 3.58 -20.56 2.79
N TYR A 307 3.97 -19.53 3.54
CA TYR A 307 3.99 -19.50 4.99
C TYR A 307 3.14 -18.37 5.57
N GLY A 308 2.87 -17.32 4.79
CA GLY A 308 1.87 -16.30 5.13
C GLY A 308 0.45 -16.74 4.74
N ASP A 309 -0.54 -16.12 5.38
CA ASP A 309 -1.94 -16.39 5.13
C ASP A 309 -2.41 -15.72 3.82
N VAL A 310 -3.42 -16.30 3.17
CA VAL A 310 -4.03 -15.76 1.96
C VAL A 310 -5.54 -15.65 2.14
N THR A 311 -6.04 -14.42 2.18
CA THR A 311 -7.45 -14.13 2.47
C THR A 311 -8.10 -13.30 1.39
N SER A 312 -9.23 -13.79 0.88
CA SER A 312 -10.15 -13.06 0.01
C SER A 312 -11.46 -12.82 0.76
N GLN A 313 -11.69 -11.57 1.17
CA GLN A 313 -12.71 -11.23 2.18
C GLN A 313 -14.14 -11.32 1.64
N THR A 314 -14.38 -10.98 0.37
CA THR A 314 -15.72 -11.07 -0.24
C THR A 314 -15.77 -11.84 -1.54
N GLY A 315 -14.62 -12.22 -2.09
CA GLY A 315 -14.49 -12.81 -3.43
C GLY A 315 -13.93 -14.23 -3.44
N GLU A 316 -13.51 -14.65 -4.63
CA GLU A 316 -12.89 -15.95 -4.86
C GLU A 316 -11.35 -15.92 -4.77
N ILE A 317 -10.76 -17.11 -4.63
CA ILE A 317 -9.35 -17.35 -4.95
C ILE A 317 -9.25 -18.17 -6.24
N GLY A 318 -8.73 -17.53 -7.30
CA GLY A 318 -8.66 -18.11 -8.64
C GLY A 318 -7.60 -19.21 -8.78
N SER A 319 -6.37 -18.96 -8.34
CA SER A 319 -5.30 -19.96 -8.39
C SER A 319 -4.21 -19.65 -7.38
N LEU A 320 -3.96 -20.59 -6.46
CA LEU A 320 -2.79 -20.60 -5.61
C LEU A 320 -1.89 -21.76 -6.02
N SER A 321 -0.68 -21.44 -6.47
CA SER A 321 0.23 -22.42 -7.06
C SER A 321 1.67 -22.17 -6.61
N VAL A 322 2.09 -22.86 -5.57
CA VAL A 322 3.45 -22.77 -5.02
C VAL A 322 4.29 -24.01 -5.37
N TYR A 323 5.61 -23.87 -5.27
CA TYR A 323 6.51 -24.99 -5.52
C TYR A 323 6.64 -25.91 -4.30
N GLY A 324 6.98 -25.35 -3.14
CA GLY A 324 7.13 -26.05 -1.86
C GLY A 324 5.81 -26.17 -1.08
N ASN A 325 5.92 -26.33 0.24
CA ASN A 325 4.78 -26.55 1.14
C ASN A 325 3.83 -25.35 1.22
N ILE A 326 2.58 -25.65 1.60
CA ILE A 326 1.59 -24.66 2.02
C ILE A 326 1.39 -24.83 3.52
N ASN A 327 1.84 -23.85 4.29
CA ASN A 327 1.75 -23.82 5.75
C ASN A 327 0.87 -22.66 6.27
N GLY A 328 0.67 -21.62 5.47
CA GLY A 328 -0.28 -20.55 5.78
C GLY A 328 -1.73 -20.98 5.55
N ASN A 329 -2.65 -20.34 6.26
CA ASN A 329 -4.08 -20.51 6.06
C ASN A 329 -4.53 -19.87 4.75
N ILE A 330 -5.55 -20.46 4.14
CA ILE A 330 -6.12 -19.96 2.89
C ILE A 330 -7.63 -19.85 3.08
N GLU A 331 -8.16 -18.64 3.00
CA GLU A 331 -9.58 -18.39 3.20
C GLU A 331 -10.17 -17.60 2.02
N SER A 332 -11.25 -18.12 1.47
CA SER A 332 -12.08 -17.42 0.50
C SER A 332 -13.52 -17.37 0.99
N ALA A 333 -14.13 -16.20 0.88
CA ALA A 333 -15.55 -16.03 1.17
C ALA A 333 -16.45 -16.86 0.23
N THR A 334 -16.01 -17.12 -0.99
CA THR A 334 -16.79 -17.86 -1.99
C THR A 334 -16.11 -19.18 -2.35
N PHE A 335 -15.51 -19.30 -3.54
CA PHE A 335 -14.89 -20.51 -4.02
C PHE A 335 -13.37 -20.36 -4.17
N ILE A 336 -12.69 -21.49 -4.07
CA ILE A 336 -11.27 -21.64 -4.41
C ILE A 336 -11.19 -22.54 -5.64
N LYS A 337 -10.75 -21.98 -6.76
CA LYS A 337 -10.71 -22.74 -8.02
C LYS A 337 -9.54 -23.72 -8.08
N LYS A 338 -8.39 -23.38 -7.49
CA LYS A 338 -7.21 -24.24 -7.51
C LYS A 338 -6.24 -23.95 -6.38
N ILE A 339 -5.85 -25.02 -5.68
CA ILE A 339 -4.68 -25.09 -4.80
C ILE A 339 -3.68 -26.09 -5.37
N ALA A 340 -2.42 -25.67 -5.53
CA ALA A 340 -1.34 -26.54 -5.98
C ALA A 340 -0.05 -26.33 -5.19
N SER A 341 0.44 -27.42 -4.61
CA SER A 341 1.79 -27.56 -4.04
C SER A 341 2.57 -28.54 -4.92
N LYS A 342 3.52 -28.04 -5.72
CA LYS A 342 4.07 -28.81 -6.86
C LYS A 342 5.12 -29.86 -6.48
N ALA A 343 5.85 -29.62 -5.40
CA ALA A 343 6.90 -30.47 -4.87
C ALA A 343 6.74 -30.72 -3.35
N GLY A 344 5.82 -30.00 -2.69
CA GLY A 344 5.51 -30.15 -1.27
C GLY A 344 4.10 -30.66 -0.99
N GLY A 345 3.71 -30.51 0.28
CA GLY A 345 2.42 -30.88 0.85
C GLY A 345 1.60 -29.69 1.35
N ILE A 346 0.62 -29.97 2.20
CA ILE A 346 -0.10 -28.99 3.04
C ILE A 346 0.23 -29.34 4.50
N GLY A 347 0.81 -28.39 5.24
CA GLY A 347 1.25 -28.57 6.63
C GLY A 347 0.09 -28.80 7.59
N ALA A 348 0.37 -29.42 8.75
CA ALA A 348 -0.65 -29.83 9.72
C ALA A 348 -1.48 -28.67 10.28
N ASP A 349 -0.87 -27.49 10.43
CA ASP A 349 -1.53 -26.30 10.96
C ASP A 349 -2.29 -25.50 9.88
N ALA A 350 -2.10 -25.82 8.60
CA ALA A 350 -2.74 -25.08 7.52
C ALA A 350 -4.22 -25.48 7.38
N LYS A 351 -5.11 -24.48 7.38
CA LYS A 351 -6.53 -24.64 7.05
C LYS A 351 -6.85 -23.96 5.74
N ILE A 352 -7.44 -24.70 4.81
CA ILE A 352 -7.92 -24.19 3.52
C ILE A 352 -9.45 -24.20 3.54
N THR A 353 -10.05 -23.01 3.51
CA THR A 353 -11.50 -22.81 3.69
C THR A 353 -12.12 -22.08 2.50
N ALA A 354 -13.18 -22.66 1.93
CA ALA A 354 -14.13 -21.97 1.06
C ALA A 354 -15.46 -21.80 1.81
N LEU A 355 -15.69 -20.62 2.39
CA LEU A 355 -16.71 -20.37 3.42
C LEU A 355 -18.15 -20.55 2.94
N HIS A 356 -18.46 -20.13 1.71
CA HIS A 356 -19.80 -20.20 1.13
C HIS A 356 -19.77 -20.75 -0.30
N GLY A 357 -18.81 -21.62 -0.61
CA GLY A 357 -18.59 -22.07 -1.98
C GLY A 357 -17.77 -23.35 -2.10
N ASP A 358 -17.17 -23.51 -3.28
CA ASP A 358 -16.52 -24.74 -3.70
C ASP A 358 -15.00 -24.68 -3.57
N LEU A 359 -14.38 -25.83 -3.35
CA LEU A 359 -12.95 -26.07 -3.55
C LEU A 359 -12.75 -27.02 -4.73
N LEU A 360 -12.47 -26.47 -5.91
CA LEU A 360 -12.60 -27.20 -7.17
C LEU A 360 -11.42 -28.13 -7.50
N ALA A 361 -10.22 -27.82 -7.01
CA ALA A 361 -9.05 -28.66 -7.23
C ALA A 361 -7.97 -28.42 -6.18
N VAL A 362 -7.62 -29.47 -5.45
CA VAL A 362 -6.44 -29.52 -4.58
C VAL A 362 -5.47 -30.55 -5.14
N SER A 363 -4.23 -30.14 -5.38
CA SER A 363 -3.17 -31.06 -5.79
C SER A 363 -1.89 -30.79 -5.01
N THR A 364 -1.37 -31.82 -4.36
CA THR A 364 -0.08 -31.77 -3.67
C THR A 364 0.83 -32.87 -4.22
N TYR A 365 2.14 -32.65 -4.15
CA TYR A 365 3.09 -33.71 -4.42
C TYR A 365 3.22 -34.63 -3.21
N ASP A 366 3.42 -34.03 -2.05
CA ASP A 366 3.62 -34.67 -0.76
C ASP A 366 2.35 -34.60 0.11
N THR A 367 2.46 -35.06 1.34
CA THR A 367 1.39 -35.29 2.31
C THR A 367 0.49 -34.07 2.52
N LEU A 368 -0.81 -34.34 2.59
CA LEU A 368 -1.84 -33.40 3.03
C LEU A 368 -2.12 -33.67 4.50
N ALA A 369 -1.50 -32.89 5.37
CA ALA A 369 -1.69 -32.99 6.83
C ALA A 369 -2.67 -31.96 7.38
N GLY A 370 -2.85 -30.83 6.70
CA GLY A 370 -3.77 -29.78 7.12
C GLY A 370 -5.24 -30.07 6.82
N LYS A 371 -6.11 -29.09 7.12
CA LYS A 371 -7.56 -29.21 6.94
C LYS A 371 -8.02 -28.63 5.61
N LEU A 372 -8.94 -29.33 4.93
CA LEU A 372 -9.70 -28.81 3.80
C LEU A 372 -11.16 -28.69 4.19
N VAL A 373 -11.73 -27.49 4.09
CA VAL A 373 -13.13 -27.23 4.41
C VAL A 373 -13.76 -26.45 3.25
N ALA A 374 -14.86 -26.94 2.71
CA ALA A 374 -15.71 -26.18 1.80
C ALA A 374 -17.16 -26.29 2.26
N ASP A 375 -17.94 -25.24 2.09
CA ASP A 375 -19.37 -25.29 2.39
C ASP A 375 -20.09 -26.31 1.49
N ASN A 376 -19.83 -26.24 0.18
CA ASN A 376 -20.55 -26.99 -0.84
C ASN A 376 -19.76 -28.20 -1.35
N LEU A 377 -18.83 -27.99 -2.28
CA LEU A 377 -18.17 -29.07 -3.00
C LEU A 377 -16.65 -29.02 -2.86
N ILE A 378 -16.04 -30.13 -2.46
CA ILE A 378 -14.64 -30.42 -2.80
C ILE A 378 -14.60 -31.35 -4.01
N LYS A 379 -14.34 -30.80 -5.19
CA LYS A 379 -14.50 -31.54 -6.45
C LYS A 379 -13.41 -32.60 -6.65
N LYS A 380 -12.16 -32.28 -6.33
CA LYS A 380 -11.02 -33.18 -6.54
C LYS A 380 -9.87 -32.88 -5.58
N ILE A 381 -9.39 -33.93 -4.92
CA ILE A 381 -8.16 -33.97 -4.14
C ILE A 381 -7.21 -34.97 -4.79
N ALA A 382 -5.98 -34.55 -5.10
CA ALA A 382 -4.96 -35.40 -5.69
C ALA A 382 -3.61 -35.20 -4.99
N VAL A 383 -3.27 -36.11 -4.08
CA VAL A 383 -1.97 -36.24 -3.45
C VAL A 383 -1.15 -37.26 -4.25
N LYS A 384 -0.01 -36.82 -4.82
CA LYS A 384 0.70 -37.63 -5.83
C LYS A 384 1.57 -38.73 -5.24
N ALA A 385 2.38 -38.37 -4.25
CA ALA A 385 3.46 -39.17 -3.68
C ALA A 385 3.45 -39.21 -2.14
N GLY A 386 2.46 -38.59 -1.49
CA GLY A 386 2.27 -38.63 -0.04
C GLY A 386 0.90 -39.14 0.37
N ASP A 387 0.61 -38.97 1.66
CA ASP A 387 -0.59 -39.45 2.32
C ASP A 387 -1.60 -38.32 2.55
N ILE A 388 -2.80 -38.69 2.98
CA ILE A 388 -3.70 -37.74 3.65
C ILE A 388 -3.71 -38.14 5.11
N THR A 389 -3.36 -37.20 5.97
CA THR A 389 -3.40 -37.34 7.43
C THR A 389 -4.25 -36.25 8.10
N GLY A 390 -4.72 -35.27 7.31
CA GLY A 390 -5.59 -34.20 7.76
C GLY A 390 -7.07 -34.44 7.46
N ASN A 391 -7.90 -33.50 7.90
CA ASN A 391 -9.35 -33.61 7.78
C ASN A 391 -9.87 -32.92 6.51
N VAL A 392 -10.89 -33.53 5.91
CA VAL A 392 -11.56 -33.04 4.71
C VAL A 392 -13.06 -33.01 4.96
N ARG A 393 -13.66 -31.83 4.89
CA ARG A 393 -15.10 -31.61 5.07
C ARG A 393 -15.70 -30.84 3.90
N ALA A 394 -16.82 -31.34 3.36
CA ALA A 394 -17.70 -30.58 2.46
C ALA A 394 -19.10 -31.22 2.39
N ALA A 395 -20.12 -30.52 1.90
CA ALA A 395 -21.39 -31.19 1.60
C ALA A 395 -21.23 -32.31 0.56
N THR A 396 -20.31 -32.16 -0.40
CA THR A 396 -19.94 -33.21 -1.35
C THR A 396 -18.43 -33.28 -1.57
N ILE A 397 -17.88 -34.50 -1.55
CA ILE A 397 -16.49 -34.77 -1.96
C ILE A 397 -16.52 -35.58 -3.26
N GLY A 398 -16.03 -35.02 -4.37
CA GLY A 398 -16.12 -35.64 -5.69
C GLY A 398 -15.12 -36.79 -5.91
N SER A 399 -13.83 -36.52 -5.75
CA SER A 399 -12.80 -37.56 -5.89
C SER A 399 -11.58 -37.29 -5.04
N VAL A 400 -11.01 -38.35 -4.47
CA VAL A 400 -9.82 -38.34 -3.62
C VAL A 400 -8.84 -39.37 -4.13
N SER A 401 -7.58 -38.98 -4.28
CA SER A 401 -6.48 -39.92 -4.52
C SER A 401 -5.23 -39.58 -3.73
N ALA A 402 -4.62 -40.58 -3.11
CA ALA A 402 -3.39 -40.46 -2.31
C ALA A 402 -2.61 -41.78 -2.32
N ILE A 403 -1.48 -41.84 -1.61
CA ILE A 403 -0.86 -43.13 -1.26
C ILE A 403 -1.72 -43.80 -0.18
N ASN A 404 -1.73 -43.26 1.04
CA ASN A 404 -2.50 -43.77 2.17
C ASN A 404 -3.54 -42.75 2.67
N LEU A 405 -4.50 -43.25 3.47
CA LEU A 405 -5.14 -42.46 4.53
C LEU A 405 -4.55 -42.95 5.86
N ASP A 406 -4.07 -42.04 6.70
CA ASP A 406 -3.45 -42.36 7.98
C ASP A 406 -3.86 -41.32 9.03
N GLY A 407 -4.76 -41.67 9.94
CA GLY A 407 -5.34 -40.71 10.89
C GLY A 407 -6.29 -39.68 10.26
N ALA A 408 -6.74 -39.89 9.02
CA ALA A 408 -7.50 -38.89 8.26
C ALA A 408 -9.02 -39.04 8.42
N ILE A 409 -9.73 -37.91 8.34
CA ILE A 409 -11.19 -37.87 8.27
C ILE A 409 -11.62 -37.32 6.92
N LEU A 410 -12.43 -38.08 6.18
CA LEU A 410 -13.18 -37.61 5.02
C LEU A 410 -14.66 -37.60 5.40
N SER A 411 -15.25 -36.41 5.52
CA SER A 411 -16.63 -36.21 5.98
C SER A 411 -17.41 -35.41 4.94
N ALA A 412 -18.54 -35.95 4.49
CA ALA A 412 -19.47 -35.28 3.60
C ALA A 412 -20.82 -35.96 3.60
N ALA A 413 -21.88 -35.26 3.15
CA ALA A 413 -23.13 -35.93 2.83
C ALA A 413 -22.91 -36.97 1.71
N GLU A 414 -22.20 -36.58 0.66
CA GLU A 414 -21.93 -37.43 -0.49
C GLU A 414 -20.43 -37.55 -0.77
N ILE A 415 -19.91 -38.78 -0.73
CA ILE A 415 -18.52 -39.07 -1.10
C ILE A 415 -18.49 -39.87 -2.40
N GLY A 416 -17.81 -39.32 -3.40
CA GLY A 416 -17.59 -39.95 -4.68
C GLY A 416 -16.50 -41.02 -4.63
N LYS A 417 -15.46 -40.85 -5.44
CA LYS A 417 -14.43 -41.90 -5.62
C LYS A 417 -13.22 -41.65 -4.73
N VAL A 418 -12.92 -42.57 -3.82
CA VAL A 418 -11.66 -42.62 -3.05
C VAL A 418 -10.75 -43.71 -3.63
N THR A 419 -9.56 -43.33 -4.13
CA THR A 419 -8.59 -44.25 -4.75
C THR A 419 -7.22 -44.11 -4.12
N LEU A 420 -6.77 -45.15 -3.43
CA LEU A 420 -5.52 -45.17 -2.67
C LEU A 420 -4.56 -46.20 -3.27
N LYS A 421 -3.26 -45.91 -3.20
CA LYS A 421 -2.22 -46.83 -3.68
C LYS A 421 -1.79 -47.81 -2.58
N GLY A 422 -1.87 -47.37 -1.33
CA GLY A 422 -1.51 -48.11 -0.13
C GLY A 422 -2.69 -48.24 0.82
N ASN A 423 -2.46 -48.00 2.11
CA ASN A 423 -3.30 -48.41 3.22
C ASN A 423 -4.36 -47.37 3.62
N ILE A 424 -5.32 -47.83 4.43
CA ILE A 424 -6.24 -47.00 5.21
C ILE A 424 -6.03 -47.41 6.67
N LEU A 425 -5.46 -46.50 7.45
CA LEU A 425 -5.06 -46.73 8.84
C LEU A 425 -5.71 -45.64 9.71
N ASP A 426 -6.33 -46.05 10.82
CA ASP A 426 -6.83 -45.12 11.85
C ASP A 426 -7.69 -43.96 11.27
N SER A 427 -8.46 -44.25 10.21
CA SER A 427 -9.10 -43.22 9.38
C SER A 427 -10.62 -43.40 9.30
N TYR A 428 -11.32 -42.30 9.04
CA TYR A 428 -12.77 -42.24 8.89
C TYR A 428 -13.14 -41.76 7.47
N ILE A 429 -13.96 -42.53 6.78
CA ILE A 429 -14.61 -42.13 5.52
C ILE A 429 -16.11 -42.16 5.77
N LEU A 430 -16.70 -40.98 5.96
CA LEU A 430 -18.05 -40.80 6.47
C LEU A 430 -18.93 -40.11 5.41
N GLY A 431 -19.75 -40.91 4.74
CA GLY A 431 -20.89 -40.43 3.96
C GLY A 431 -22.07 -40.19 4.91
N GLY A 432 -22.61 -38.99 4.95
CA GLY A 432 -23.75 -38.64 5.79
C GLY A 432 -23.42 -38.10 7.18
N TYR A 433 -22.17 -38.16 7.67
CA TYR A 433 -21.83 -37.48 8.92
C TYR A 433 -20.99 -36.24 8.60
N ASP A 434 -21.52 -35.05 8.87
CA ASP A 434 -20.86 -33.76 8.69
C ASP A 434 -20.18 -33.33 9.99
N ILE A 435 -18.86 -33.15 9.97
CA ILE A 435 -18.04 -32.72 11.11
C ILE A 435 -17.93 -31.19 11.24
N GLY A 436 -18.88 -30.46 10.66
CA GLY A 436 -18.93 -29.01 10.78
C GLY A 436 -17.86 -28.23 10.01
N MET A 437 -17.97 -26.91 10.05
CA MET A 437 -17.04 -25.99 9.34
C MET A 437 -15.72 -25.79 10.10
N ASP A 438 -15.65 -26.20 11.36
CA ASP A 438 -14.41 -26.23 12.11
C ASP A 438 -13.47 -27.36 11.60
N GLY A 439 -14.04 -28.37 10.94
CA GLY A 439 -13.37 -29.52 10.35
C GLY A 439 -12.82 -30.48 11.39
N THR A 440 -13.49 -30.65 12.53
CA THR A 440 -13.07 -31.49 13.65
C THR A 440 -14.25 -32.30 14.16
N PHE A 441 -14.00 -33.47 14.74
CA PHE A 441 -15.04 -34.15 15.49
C PHE A 441 -15.43 -33.36 16.75
N GLY A 442 -16.73 -33.32 17.00
CA GLY A 442 -17.30 -32.78 18.22
C GLY A 442 -17.55 -31.28 18.13
N GLY A 443 -18.77 -30.90 18.47
CA GLY A 443 -19.23 -29.54 18.34
C GLY A 443 -20.76 -29.51 18.30
N ALA A 444 -21.32 -28.32 18.25
CA ALA A 444 -22.76 -28.15 18.02
C ALA A 444 -23.10 -28.17 16.51
N ASP A 445 -22.08 -28.13 15.64
CA ASP A 445 -22.19 -28.15 14.18
C ASP A 445 -21.97 -29.53 13.56
N ASP A 446 -21.65 -30.55 14.38
CA ASP A 446 -21.67 -31.96 13.99
C ASP A 446 -23.11 -32.41 13.72
N LEU A 447 -23.34 -33.05 12.57
CA LEU A 447 -24.68 -33.51 12.18
C LEU A 447 -24.61 -34.86 11.46
N LEU A 448 -25.35 -35.84 11.99
CA LEU A 448 -25.68 -37.04 11.24
C LEU A 448 -26.87 -36.77 10.31
N GLN A 449 -26.68 -37.12 9.04
CA GLN A 449 -27.66 -37.10 7.98
C GLN A 449 -27.50 -38.33 7.08
N GLY A 450 -28.45 -38.53 6.16
CA GLY A 450 -28.31 -39.55 5.14
C GLY A 450 -27.22 -39.18 4.12
N GLY A 451 -26.51 -40.18 3.62
CA GLY A 451 -25.42 -39.93 2.68
C GLY A 451 -24.80 -41.18 2.07
N ASN A 452 -24.32 -41.07 0.83
CA ASN A 452 -23.76 -42.22 0.10
C ASN A 452 -22.25 -42.12 -0.11
N ILE A 453 -21.64 -43.30 -0.30
CA ILE A 453 -20.25 -43.45 -0.72
C ILE A 453 -20.22 -44.23 -2.04
N LYS A 454 -19.76 -43.61 -3.12
CA LYS A 454 -19.73 -44.23 -4.44
C LYS A 454 -18.70 -45.34 -4.53
N SER A 455 -17.46 -45.10 -4.10
CA SER A 455 -16.47 -46.19 -4.02
C SER A 455 -15.25 -45.85 -3.19
N VAL A 456 -14.75 -46.83 -2.43
CA VAL A 456 -13.43 -46.79 -1.78
C VAL A 456 -12.57 -47.92 -2.31
N SER A 457 -11.36 -47.61 -2.78
CA SER A 457 -10.46 -48.62 -3.35
C SER A 457 -9.03 -48.40 -2.88
N ALA A 458 -8.53 -49.33 -2.06
CA ALA A 458 -7.14 -49.48 -1.65
C ALA A 458 -6.67 -50.90 -2.05
N ALA A 459 -6.75 -51.23 -3.34
CA ALA A 459 -6.67 -52.60 -3.85
C ALA A 459 -5.33 -53.32 -3.61
N LYS A 460 -4.30 -52.60 -3.16
CA LYS A 460 -2.98 -53.14 -2.78
C LYS A 460 -2.64 -52.91 -1.30
N GLY A 461 -3.50 -52.22 -0.56
CA GLY A 461 -3.25 -51.85 0.82
C GLY A 461 -4.15 -52.58 1.81
N GLN A 462 -3.73 -52.45 3.05
CA GLN A 462 -4.44 -52.91 4.23
C GLN A 462 -5.50 -51.90 4.66
N PHE A 463 -6.64 -52.40 5.13
CA PHE A 463 -7.64 -51.65 5.87
C PHE A 463 -7.55 -52.02 7.36
N ALA A 464 -7.21 -51.07 8.23
CA ALA A 464 -7.00 -51.33 9.65
C ALA A 464 -7.50 -50.20 10.55
N ARG A 465 -8.16 -50.55 11.65
CA ARG A 465 -8.64 -49.62 12.71
C ARG A 465 -9.37 -48.39 12.15
N SER A 466 -10.09 -48.59 11.05
CA SER A 466 -10.68 -47.54 10.25
C SER A 466 -12.17 -47.80 10.02
N PHE A 467 -12.91 -46.75 9.69
CA PHE A 467 -14.34 -46.81 9.46
C PHE A 467 -14.69 -46.26 8.08
N ILE A 468 -15.49 -47.02 7.34
CA ILE A 468 -16.13 -46.56 6.11
C ILE A 468 -17.62 -46.65 6.37
N SER A 469 -18.27 -45.51 6.53
CA SER A 469 -19.64 -45.47 7.01
C SER A 469 -20.51 -44.59 6.13
N ALA A 470 -21.72 -45.06 5.81
CA ALA A 470 -22.71 -44.32 5.04
C ALA A 470 -24.04 -44.22 5.80
N GLY A 471 -24.43 -43.01 6.20
CA GLY A 471 -25.63 -42.73 6.98
C GLY A 471 -25.57 -43.20 8.44
N TYR A 472 -24.39 -43.53 8.95
CA TYR A 472 -24.21 -44.06 10.30
C TYR A 472 -22.89 -43.55 10.87
N LEU A 473 -22.82 -43.20 12.16
CA LEU A 473 -21.56 -42.94 12.83
C LEU A 473 -21.24 -44.10 13.79
N PRO A 474 -20.28 -44.98 13.48
CA PRO A 474 -19.91 -46.07 14.36
C PRO A 474 -19.31 -45.55 15.68
N GLU A 475 -19.64 -46.19 16.79
CA GLU A 475 -18.92 -45.98 18.05
C GLU A 475 -17.50 -46.54 17.96
N SER A 476 -16.53 -45.72 18.35
CA SER A 476 -15.10 -46.01 18.38
C SER A 476 -14.46 -45.26 19.55
N PRO A 477 -13.17 -45.51 19.86
CA PRO A 477 -12.45 -44.68 20.83
C PRO A 477 -12.49 -43.17 20.54
N ASP A 478 -12.58 -42.75 19.26
CA ASP A 478 -12.58 -41.32 18.88
C ASP A 478 -13.99 -40.73 18.73
N THR A 479 -15.01 -41.58 18.54
CA THR A 479 -16.39 -41.11 18.31
C THR A 479 -17.31 -41.30 19.51
N ILE A 480 -16.87 -42.02 20.54
CA ILE A 480 -17.66 -42.23 21.74
C ILE A 480 -18.00 -40.89 22.42
N GLY A 481 -19.30 -40.65 22.63
CA GLY A 481 -19.80 -39.40 23.20
C GLY A 481 -19.95 -38.24 22.21
N LEU A 482 -19.63 -38.42 20.92
CA LEU A 482 -20.04 -37.48 19.88
C LEU A 482 -21.57 -37.53 19.66
N PRO A 483 -22.16 -36.44 19.14
CA PRO A 483 -23.55 -36.45 18.71
C PRO A 483 -23.84 -37.60 17.74
N ASP A 484 -24.98 -38.27 17.93
CA ASP A 484 -25.48 -39.33 17.05
C ASP A 484 -24.52 -40.53 16.83
N ALA A 485 -23.47 -40.66 17.64
CA ALA A 485 -22.64 -41.87 17.66
C ALA A 485 -23.52 -43.09 18.00
N GLY A 486 -23.39 -44.15 17.20
CA GLY A 486 -24.23 -45.34 17.27
C GLY A 486 -25.65 -45.16 16.71
N GLN A 487 -26.01 -43.99 16.17
CA GLN A 487 -27.31 -43.75 15.53
C GLN A 487 -27.23 -43.92 14.01
N ALA A 488 -28.36 -44.29 13.41
CA ALA A 488 -28.55 -44.45 11.98
C ALA A 488 -29.44 -43.33 11.41
N ALA A 489 -29.06 -42.79 10.27
CA ALA A 489 -29.87 -41.87 9.46
C ALA A 489 -30.91 -42.63 8.62
N ASP A 490 -31.71 -41.89 7.85
CA ASP A 490 -32.77 -42.46 6.99
C ASP A 490 -32.24 -43.33 5.84
N PHE A 491 -31.04 -43.04 5.34
CA PHE A 491 -30.42 -43.77 4.23
C PHE A 491 -28.90 -43.68 4.27
N GLY A 492 -28.25 -44.62 3.59
CA GLY A 492 -26.83 -44.54 3.31
C GLY A 492 -26.33 -45.80 2.64
N SER A 493 -25.78 -45.64 1.44
CA SER A 493 -25.33 -46.76 0.60
C SER A 493 -23.85 -46.65 0.27
N ILE A 494 -23.16 -47.79 0.24
CA ILE A 494 -21.77 -47.91 -0.21
C ILE A 494 -21.71 -48.77 -1.47
N SER A 495 -21.48 -48.13 -2.62
CA SER A 495 -21.61 -48.79 -3.93
C SER A 495 -20.38 -49.54 -4.42
N LYS A 496 -19.25 -49.51 -3.71
CA LYS A 496 -18.08 -50.38 -3.96
C LYS A 496 -17.00 -50.22 -2.91
N VAL A 497 -16.45 -51.34 -2.42
CA VAL A 497 -15.28 -51.33 -1.53
C VAL A 497 -14.27 -52.41 -1.96
N VAL A 498 -12.99 -52.05 -2.06
CA VAL A 498 -11.92 -52.98 -2.45
C VAL A 498 -10.63 -52.76 -1.64
N PHE A 499 -10.17 -53.79 -0.91
CA PHE A 499 -8.90 -53.80 -0.16
C PHE A 499 -8.08 -55.08 -0.41
N ALA A 500 -6.77 -55.04 -0.14
CA ALA A 500 -5.91 -56.22 -0.26
C ALA A 500 -5.95 -57.13 0.97
N SER A 501 -6.02 -56.55 2.17
CA SER A 501 -6.04 -57.27 3.45
C SER A 501 -6.69 -56.43 4.57
N LYS A 502 -6.97 -57.07 5.70
CA LYS A 502 -7.47 -56.45 6.94
C LYS A 502 -6.38 -56.33 8.00
N ASP A 503 -6.67 -55.68 9.12
CA ASP A 503 -5.78 -55.64 10.30
C ASP A 503 -5.60 -57.06 10.87
N PRO A 504 -4.35 -57.59 10.97
CA PRO A 504 -4.10 -58.86 11.62
C PRO A 504 -4.18 -58.77 13.16
N ASN A 505 -4.09 -57.58 13.76
CA ASN A 505 -4.04 -57.40 15.22
C ASN A 505 -4.94 -56.24 15.69
N PRO A 506 -6.26 -56.29 15.46
CA PRO A 506 -7.16 -55.23 15.88
C PRO A 506 -7.31 -55.17 17.41
N THR A 507 -7.46 -53.95 17.94
CA THR A 507 -7.66 -53.67 19.37
C THR A 507 -9.08 -53.22 19.71
N PHE A 508 -9.89 -52.86 18.70
CA PHE A 508 -11.28 -52.43 18.81
C PHE A 508 -12.03 -52.72 17.50
N ASP A 509 -13.35 -52.59 17.53
CA ASP A 509 -14.20 -52.83 16.36
C ASP A 509 -13.95 -51.82 15.25
N TYR A 510 -13.80 -52.27 14.02
CA TYR A 510 -13.58 -51.42 12.86
C TYR A 510 -14.22 -52.06 11.64
N GLY A 511 -14.50 -51.31 10.58
CA GLY A 511 -15.27 -51.91 9.50
C GLY A 511 -15.95 -50.98 8.53
N ILE A 512 -16.91 -51.59 7.85
CA ILE A 512 -17.74 -50.98 6.83
C ILE A 512 -19.18 -51.03 7.32
N PHE A 513 -19.83 -49.87 7.39
CA PHE A 513 -21.16 -49.73 7.94
C PHE A 513 -22.03 -48.94 6.95
N ALA A 514 -23.27 -49.35 6.76
CA ALA A 514 -24.22 -48.61 5.93
C ALA A 514 -25.62 -48.76 6.49
N VAL A 515 -26.50 -47.80 6.23
CA VAL A 515 -27.92 -47.93 6.61
C VAL A 515 -28.68 -48.80 5.60
N THR A 516 -28.38 -48.64 4.30
CA THR A 516 -29.21 -49.19 3.23
C THR A 516 -28.55 -50.37 2.52
N GLU A 517 -27.33 -50.21 1.98
CA GLU A 517 -26.63 -51.31 1.30
C GLU A 517 -25.11 -51.15 1.19
N ILE A 518 -24.41 -52.27 1.03
CA ILE A 518 -22.97 -52.35 0.74
C ILE A 518 -22.75 -53.30 -0.44
N LYS A 519 -22.51 -52.81 -1.67
CA LYS A 519 -22.33 -53.67 -2.86
C LYS A 519 -21.52 -53.02 -3.98
N PRO A 520 -20.48 -53.67 -4.58
CA PRO A 520 -19.83 -54.89 -4.14
C PRO A 520 -18.68 -54.62 -3.14
N PHE A 521 -18.52 -55.52 -2.18
CA PHE A 521 -17.38 -55.55 -1.26
C PHE A 521 -16.40 -56.66 -1.67
N LYS A 522 -15.09 -56.35 -1.73
CA LYS A 522 -14.02 -57.32 -2.04
C LYS A 522 -12.80 -57.11 -1.16
N ILE A 523 -12.36 -58.17 -0.52
CA ILE A 523 -11.06 -58.25 0.18
C ILE A 523 -10.17 -59.33 -0.45
N GLY A 524 -8.85 -59.13 -0.40
CA GLY A 524 -7.85 -60.06 -0.92
C GLY A 524 -7.61 -61.28 -0.03
N LYS A 525 -6.37 -61.76 0.06
CA LYS A 525 -6.05 -63.02 0.78
C LYS A 525 -5.95 -62.76 2.29
N GLU A 526 -6.71 -63.50 3.07
CA GLU A 526 -6.86 -63.33 4.53
C GLU A 526 -5.61 -63.78 5.32
N PRO A 527 -5.14 -62.99 6.32
CA PRO A 527 -4.26 -63.51 7.37
C PRO A 527 -5.00 -64.48 8.30
N ALA A 528 -4.27 -65.41 8.93
CA ALA A 528 -4.86 -66.43 9.80
C ALA A 528 -5.24 -65.86 11.18
N GLN A 529 -6.56 -65.78 11.47
CA GLN A 529 -7.26 -65.41 12.74
C GLN A 529 -7.08 -63.94 13.22
N THR A 530 -8.00 -63.26 13.91
CA THR A 530 -9.21 -63.60 14.70
C THR A 530 -10.43 -62.77 14.20
N ASP A 531 -11.56 -63.42 13.91
CA ASP A 531 -12.68 -62.85 13.14
C ASP A 531 -13.68 -61.98 13.94
N GLY A 532 -13.31 -61.45 15.11
CA GLY A 532 -14.26 -60.74 15.99
C GLY A 532 -14.45 -59.24 15.71
N PHE A 533 -13.38 -58.52 15.38
CA PHE A 533 -13.37 -57.04 15.39
C PHE A 533 -13.71 -56.38 14.04
N PHE A 534 -13.50 -57.08 12.92
CA PHE A 534 -13.81 -56.52 11.60
C PHE A 534 -15.29 -56.71 11.27
N LYS A 535 -16.02 -55.61 11.08
CA LYS A 535 -17.46 -55.61 10.81
C LYS A 535 -17.77 -55.18 9.37
N VAL A 536 -18.75 -55.85 8.79
CA VAL A 536 -19.44 -55.41 7.56
C VAL A 536 -20.93 -55.49 7.86
N GLU A 537 -21.56 -54.35 8.09
CA GLU A 537 -22.87 -54.29 8.73
C GLU A 537 -23.83 -53.33 8.02
N ILE A 538 -25.09 -53.78 7.90
CA ILE A 538 -26.21 -52.93 7.51
C ILE A 538 -27.01 -52.64 8.79
N VAL A 539 -26.99 -51.39 9.27
CA VAL A 539 -27.47 -51.04 10.62
C VAL A 539 -28.96 -50.65 10.63
N GLY A 540 -29.53 -50.26 9.48
CA GLY A 540 -30.95 -49.87 9.33
C GLY A 540 -31.89 -51.02 8.93
N GLY A 541 -31.45 -52.27 9.06
CA GLY A 541 -32.18 -53.47 8.64
C GLY A 541 -33.01 -54.15 9.73
#